data_AF-A0A2R6DXV2-F1
#
_entry.id   AF-A0A2R6DXV2-F1
#
_cell.length_a   1.000
_cell.length_b   1.000
_cell.length_c   1.000
_cell.angle_alpha   90.00
_cell.angle_beta   90.00
_cell.angle_gamma   90.00
#
_symmetry.space_group_name_H-M   'P 1'
#
loop_
_entity.id
_entity.type
_entity.pdbx_description
1 polymer ?
#
loop_
_entity_poly.entity_id
_entity_poly.type
_entity_poly.pdbx_seq_one_letter_code
_entity_poly.pdbx_strand_id
1 'polypeptide(L)' 'MEVHDERVPEETFGACLDALPQVCVEVLLERDGRLLVARRTNEPARGEWFWPGGRLYKGEE' A
#
# COMPACT_ATOMS: atom_id res chain seq x y z
N MET A 1 -11.05 16.30 -5.06
CA MET A 1 -12.02 15.95 -3.99
C MET A 1 -11.39 16.35 -2.66
N GLU A 2 -12.12 16.39 -1.56
CA GLU A 2 -11.44 16.50 -0.25
C GLU A 2 -10.58 15.25 -0.03
N VAL A 3 -9.37 15.46 0.49
CA VAL A 3 -8.44 14.37 0.84
C VAL A 3 -8.79 13.89 2.24
N HIS A 4 -8.97 12.59 2.38
CA HIS A 4 -9.21 11.91 3.66
C HIS A 4 -8.02 11.01 4.00
N ASP A 5 -7.09 11.54 4.81
CA ASP A 5 -5.85 10.88 5.20
C ASP A 5 -5.88 10.33 6.64
N GLU A 6 -7.00 10.48 7.34
CA GLU A 6 -7.19 9.97 8.68
C GLU A 6 -7.10 8.43 8.76
N ARG A 7 -6.71 7.92 9.94
CA ARG A 7 -6.68 6.49 10.18
C ARG A 7 -8.11 5.93 10.17
N VAL A 8 -8.40 5.10 9.16
CA VAL A 8 -9.64 4.33 9.10
C VAL A 8 -9.66 3.29 10.23
N PRO A 9 -10.74 3.20 11.03
CA PRO A 9 -10.90 2.14 12.03
C PRO A 9 -10.78 0.73 11.41
N GLU A 10 -10.22 -0.21 12.17
CA GLU A 10 -9.88 -1.55 11.64
C GLU A 10 -11.09 -2.32 11.11
N GLU A 11 -12.23 -2.26 11.80
CA GLU A 11 -13.47 -2.89 11.36
C GLU A 11 -13.93 -2.33 10.00
N THR A 12 -13.96 -1.00 9.87
CA THR A 12 -14.33 -0.33 8.62
C THR A 12 -13.34 -0.64 7.50
N PHE A 13 -12.04 -0.67 7.81
CA PHE A 13 -11.01 -1.00 6.82
C PHE A 13 -11.15 -2.45 6.34
N GLY A 14 -11.42 -3.39 7.25
CA GLY A 14 -11.69 -4.78 6.92
C GLY A 14 -12.89 -4.93 6.00
N ALA A 15 -14.02 -4.29 6.33
CA ALA A 15 -15.22 -4.30 5.48
C ALA A 15 -14.94 -3.73 4.06
N CYS A 16 -14.09 -2.70 3.95
CA CYS A 16 -13.66 -2.18 2.65
C CYS A 16 -12.83 -3.20 1.86
N LEU A 17 -11.91 -3.92 2.51
CA LEU A 17 -11.08 -4.95 1.86
C LEU A 17 -11.92 -6.14 1.35
N ASP A 18 -12.99 -6.49 2.06
CA ASP A 18 -13.90 -7.56 1.66
C ASP A 18 -14.78 -7.18 0.46
N ALA A 19 -15.10 -5.88 0.33
CA ALA A 19 -16.07 -5.39 -0.65
C ALA A 19 -15.46 -4.72 -1.89
N LEU A 20 -14.27 -4.13 -1.77
CA LEU A 20 -13.69 -3.24 -2.77
C LEU A 20 -12.22 -3.58 -3.06
N PRO A 21 -11.76 -3.44 -4.32
CA PRO A 21 -10.34 -3.53 -4.62
C PRO A 21 -9.59 -2.35 -3.98
N GLN A 22 -8.38 -2.62 -3.49
CA GLN A 22 -7.48 -1.59 -2.99
C GLN A 22 -6.67 -0.99 -4.14
N VAL A 23 -6.69 0.33 -4.27
CA VAL A 23 -5.85 1.06 -5.23
C VAL A 23 -4.52 1.40 -4.54
N CYS A 24 -3.41 0.96 -5.13
CA CYS A 24 -2.06 1.12 -4.60
C CYS A 24 -1.11 1.62 -5.69
N VAL A 25 -0.02 2.25 -5.25
CA VAL A 25 1.12 2.62 -6.09
C VAL A 25 2.36 1.97 -5.52
N GLU A 26 3.17 1.39 -6.41
CA GLU A 26 4.47 0.83 -6.08
C GLU A 26 5.57 1.63 -6.76
N VAL A 27 6.69 1.81 -6.06
CA VAL A 27 7.86 2.52 -6.55
C VAL A 27 8.94 1.52 -6.91
N LEU A 28 9.28 1.49 -8.20
CA LEU A 28 10.48 0.79 -8.68
C LEU A 28 11.64 1.79 -8.66
N LEU A 29 12.42 1.76 -7.59
CA LEU A 29 13.63 2.58 -7.47
C LEU A 29 14.83 1.80 -8.01
N GLU A 30 15.39 2.29 -9.10
CA GLU A 30 16.58 1.75 -9.75
C GLU A 30 17.79 2.64 -9.49
N ARG A 31 18.94 2.02 -9.23
CA ARG A 31 20.25 2.67 -9.21
C ARG A 31 21.36 1.69 -9.57
N ASP A 32 22.18 2.06 -10.55
CA ASP A 32 23.38 1.31 -10.98
C ASP A 32 23.07 -0.15 -11.37
N GLY A 33 21.95 -0.38 -12.04
CA GLY A 33 21.44 -1.69 -12.45
C GLY A 33 20.80 -2.51 -11.32
N ARG A 34 20.54 -1.90 -10.16
CA ARG A 34 19.99 -2.57 -8.96
C ARG A 34 18.64 -1.97 -8.59
N LEU A 35 17.72 -2.82 -8.12
CA LEU A 35 16.40 -2.41 -7.66
C LEU A 35 16.31 -2.44 -6.13
N LEU A 36 15.68 -1.42 -5.55
CA LEU A 36 15.32 -1.45 -4.14
C LEU A 36 14.12 -2.38 -3.92
N VAL A 37 14.30 -3.34 -3.02
CA VAL A 37 13.24 -4.20 -2.50
C VAL A 37 13.32 -4.25 -0.98
N ALA A 38 12.18 -4.44 -0.32
CA ALA A 38 12.09 -4.58 1.12
C ALA A 38 11.51 -5.95 1.49
N ARG A 39 12.01 -6.55 2.58
CA ARG A 39 11.40 -7.76 3.14
C ARG A 39 10.24 -7.36 4.04
N ARG A 40 9.01 -7.73 3.65
CA ARG A 40 7.78 -7.27 4.31
C ARG A 40 7.64 -7.85 5.72
N THR A 41 7.20 -7.02 6.67
CA THR A 41 6.90 -7.45 8.05
C THR A 41 5.40 -7.55 8.34
N ASN A 42 4.56 -6.98 7.48
CA ASN A 42 3.10 -6.94 7.63
C ASN A 42 2.43 -7.85 6.61
N GLU A 43 1.24 -8.35 6.93
CA GLU A 43 0.38 -8.98 5.93
C GLU A 43 -0.22 -7.93 4.98
N PRO A 44 -0.56 -8.30 3.74
CA PRO A 44 -0.29 -9.59 3.08
C PRO A 44 1.20 -9.76 2.70
N ALA A 45 1.59 -10.96 2.27
CA ALA A 45 2.93 -11.30 1.79
C ALA A 45 4.05 -11.06 2.83
N ARG A 46 3.75 -11.29 4.12
CA ARG A 46 4.75 -11.17 5.18
C ARG A 46 5.92 -12.11 4.93
N GLY A 47 7.14 -11.58 4.99
CA GLY A 47 8.38 -12.33 4.84
C GLY A 47 8.91 -12.41 3.41
N GLU A 48 8.12 -11.99 2.41
CA GLU A 48 8.52 -11.90 1.01
C GLU A 48 9.29 -10.61 0.70
N TRP A 49 10.10 -10.64 -0.36
CA TRP A 49 10.73 -9.46 -0.94
C TRP A 49 9.74 -8.76 -1.87
N PHE A 50 9.52 -7.47 -1.66
CA PHE A 50 8.51 -6.71 -2.40
C PHE A 50 9.01 -5.29 -2.73
N TRP A 51 8.34 -4.66 -3.69
CA TRP A 51 8.55 -3.26 -4.03
C TRP A 51 8.08 -2.35 -2.88
N PRO A 52 8.76 -1.23 -2.60
CA PRO A 52 8.23 -0.23 -1.69
C PRO A 52 6.99 0.46 -2.28
N GLY A 53 5.96 0.63 -1.47
CA GLY A 53 4.77 1.40 -1.84
C GLY A 53 3.63 1.21 -0.86
N GLY A 54 2.41 1.57 -1.28
CA GLY A 54 1.25 1.62 -0.40
C GLY A 54 -0.05 2.02 -1.11
N ARG A 55 -1.13 2.04 -0.31
CA ARG A 55 -2.47 2.40 -0.77
C ARG A 55 -2.63 3.91 -0.90
N LEU A 56 -3.51 4.33 -1.81
CA LEU A 56 -3.94 5.72 -1.90
C LEU A 56 -4.96 6.08 -0.80
N TYR A 57 -4.98 7.35 -0.44
CA TYR A 57 -6.03 7.98 0.34
C TYR A 57 -7.23 8.36 -0.54
N LYS A 58 -8.41 8.48 0.08
CA LYS A 58 -9.59 8.92 -0.66
C LYS A 58 -9.41 10.38 -1.04
N GLY A 59 -9.45 10.66 -2.34
CA GLY A 59 -9.31 12.02 -2.88
C GLY A 59 -7.87 12.47 -3.12
N GLU A 60 -6.88 11.62 -2.84
CA GLU A 60 -5.48 11.82 -3.25
C GLU A 60 -5.36 11.82 -4.78
N GLU A 61 -4.49 12.68 -5.31
CA GLU A 61 -4.21 12.86 -6.75
C GLU A 61 -2.92 12.14 -7.17
#